data_AF-A0A6I7PPC7-F1
#
_entry.id   AF-A0A6I7PPC7-F1
#
_cell.length_a   1.000
_cell.length_b   1.000
_cell.length_c   1.000
_cell.angle_alpha   90.00
_cell.angle_beta   90.00
_cell.angle_gamma   90.00
#
_symmetry.space_group_name_H-M   'P 1'
#
loop_
_entity.id
_entity.type
_entity.pdbx_description
1 polymer ?
#
loop_
_entity_poly.entity_id
_entity_poly.type
_entity_poly.pdbx_seq_one_letter_code
_entity_poly.pdbx_strand_id
1 'polypeptide(L)'
;MRRSTRAKSSKAMVGLGSDTSSLLRVWWLGGDSVRRGRGRGGTGVAAAPASIFPCVEAQRDARPIPTWPGESRVGLTRSFNPGASPMAATSVRTPPALWRLGAIALAAVLLLAGPVSTAEARPKSGAVRALADRHQIGQARYGVVLIDAQTGETLASVNADEPFIPASNMKLLTSGAALSVLGADFVFRTELIRDGAQIVLRGSGDPALGDMVLLRAMNMSVEDILDSWADAIVRSGDVPPTEIVIDDRVFDREFVHPSWPTEQLNRWYCAQVSGLNFHTNVLAIFPTPARDGGAPQITLEPRADWLNVSNRATTAREGNNTLWASRPNNSNTITLFGAVRAAPADPLEVTVHDPASFVGRLLQERLAQRGVPGVRFRLAGENEPLAQGRTLAVIRSPLEVVLRRCNVNSHNLYADALLKRLGHQVTGTPGSWDNGAAIVRMVMQQRLGPRDASALIVADGSGMSRENRVTPGMMARWLVSFHKDAEIGEAFIQSLPLAQAEGSMRRRLHGRALDLEVRAKTGYIRQVSTLSGYVTDPNTGRRVVFSVLVNDIPARVGTHRARSFQDDVAQLAHDWLAEQVQRTALGG
;
A
#
# COMPACT_ATOMS: atom_id res chain seq x y z
N MET A 1 68.00 -22.77 27.60
CA MET A 1 68.50 -23.45 28.82
C MET A 1 67.46 -24.49 29.30
N ARG A 2 67.75 -25.24 30.38
CA ARG A 2 66.99 -26.34 31.03
C ARG A 2 65.44 -26.18 30.98
N ARG A 3 64.67 -27.20 30.53
CA ARG A 3 64.05 -28.35 31.27
C ARG A 3 62.96 -27.91 32.30
N SER A 4 61.85 -28.60 32.59
CA SER A 4 61.28 -29.95 32.27
C SER A 4 59.79 -29.99 32.79
N THR A 5 58.84 -30.90 32.50
CA THR A 5 58.70 -32.19 31.74
C THR A 5 57.19 -32.39 31.38
N ARG A 6 56.77 -33.16 30.34
CA ARG A 6 56.32 -34.59 30.30
C ARG A 6 55.42 -35.08 31.47
N ALA A 7 54.44 -36.00 31.29
CA ALA A 7 53.75 -36.59 30.11
C ALA A 7 52.64 -37.59 30.56
N LYS A 8 51.96 -38.26 29.58
CA LYS A 8 51.12 -39.50 29.67
C LYS A 8 49.68 -39.35 30.22
N SER A 9 48.69 -40.19 29.87
CA SER A 9 48.51 -41.08 28.67
C SER A 9 47.09 -41.68 28.56
N SER A 10 46.53 -41.65 27.35
CA SER A 10 45.57 -42.60 26.72
C SER A 10 44.76 -43.62 27.55
N LYS A 11 43.43 -43.60 27.38
CA LYS A 11 42.57 -44.78 27.13
C LYS A 11 41.29 -44.35 26.39
N ALA A 12 40.56 -45.29 25.78
CA ALA A 12 39.41 -45.01 24.91
C ALA A 12 38.28 -46.02 25.10
N MET A 13 37.03 -45.62 24.88
CA MET A 13 35.97 -46.53 24.42
C MET A 13 34.74 -45.82 23.81
N VAL A 14 34.31 -46.42 22.71
CA VAL A 14 33.07 -46.34 21.90
C VAL A 14 31.77 -45.97 22.64
N GLY A 15 30.90 -45.18 21.99
CA GLY A 15 29.51 -45.60 21.74
C GLY A 15 28.36 -44.66 22.09
N LEU A 16 27.57 -44.28 21.05
CA LEU A 16 26.19 -43.74 21.11
C LEU A 16 26.03 -42.37 21.83
N GLY A 17 25.01 -41.54 21.55
CA GLY A 17 24.01 -41.59 20.48
C GLY A 17 22.87 -40.58 20.73
N SER A 18 22.44 -39.88 19.68
CA SER A 18 21.20 -39.07 19.55
C SER A 18 20.92 -37.87 20.49
N ASP A 19 20.22 -36.91 19.88
CA ASP A 19 19.29 -35.92 20.43
C ASP A 19 19.82 -34.57 20.97
N THR A 20 19.34 -33.50 20.33
CA THR A 20 19.61 -32.09 20.67
C THR A 20 18.34 -31.25 20.46
N SER A 21 17.35 -31.44 21.33
CA SER A 21 16.11 -30.65 21.35
C SER A 21 16.05 -29.71 22.57
N SER A 22 16.53 -28.47 22.44
CA SER A 22 16.54 -27.47 23.52
C SER A 22 15.90 -26.14 23.10
N LEU A 23 14.56 -26.13 23.02
CA LEU A 23 13.76 -24.92 22.75
C LEU A 23 13.83 -23.93 23.93
N LEU A 24 14.53 -22.82 23.72
CA LEU A 24 14.56 -21.69 24.65
C LEU A 24 13.26 -20.87 24.56
N ARG A 25 12.40 -20.99 25.58
CA ARG A 25 11.32 -20.01 25.82
C ARG A 25 11.90 -18.81 26.59
N VAL A 26 11.71 -17.60 26.07
CA VAL A 26 12.04 -16.35 26.77
C VAL A 26 10.73 -15.63 27.13
N TRP A 27 10.57 -15.30 28.41
CA TRP A 27 9.51 -14.40 28.89
C TRP A 27 9.99 -12.95 28.88
N TRP A 28 9.10 -12.02 28.54
CA TRP A 28 9.38 -10.59 28.58
C TRP A 28 8.97 -10.00 29.93
N LEU A 29 9.87 -9.24 30.57
CA LEU A 29 9.59 -8.47 31.78
C LEU A 29 9.51 -6.98 31.44
N GLY A 30 8.29 -6.49 31.23
CA GLY A 30 8.00 -5.05 31.22
C GLY A 30 8.00 -4.51 32.65
N GLY A 31 8.99 -3.71 33.00
CA GLY A 31 9.06 -3.03 34.28
C GLY A 31 8.72 -1.54 34.14
N ASP A 32 7.50 -1.17 34.52
CA ASP A 32 7.17 0.22 34.83
C ASP A 32 6.41 0.27 36.17
N SER A 33 6.59 1.35 36.93
CA SER A 33 6.37 1.33 38.39
C SER A 33 5.36 2.36 38.90
N VAL A 34 4.27 1.90 39.53
CA VAL A 34 3.43 2.69 40.44
C VAL A 34 2.76 1.79 41.49
N ARG A 35 2.17 2.37 42.53
CA ARG A 35 1.88 1.72 43.82
C ARG A 35 0.65 0.80 43.86
N ARG A 36 0.70 -0.11 44.84
CA ARG A 36 -0.32 -1.13 45.18
C ARG A 36 -1.70 -0.54 45.53
N GLY A 37 -2.75 -1.21 45.05
CA GLY A 37 -4.08 -1.27 45.68
C GLY A 37 -4.58 -2.73 45.64
N ARG A 38 -5.34 -3.19 46.65
CA ARG A 38 -5.89 -4.56 46.70
C ARG A 38 -7.41 -4.55 46.49
N GLY A 39 -7.91 -5.40 45.58
CA GLY A 39 -9.31 -5.74 45.39
C GLY A 39 -9.43 -7.18 44.85
N ARG A 40 -10.60 -7.83 45.00
CA ARG A 40 -10.84 -9.23 44.60
C ARG A 40 -12.09 -9.35 43.72
N GLY A 41 -12.04 -10.27 42.76
CA GLY A 41 -13.16 -10.66 41.89
C GLY A 41 -13.27 -9.83 40.60
N GLY A 42 -13.67 -10.39 39.46
CA GLY A 42 -13.89 -11.82 39.17
C GLY A 42 -14.53 -12.06 37.79
N THR A 43 -14.24 -13.20 37.16
CA THR A 43 -14.81 -13.72 35.88
C THR A 43 -14.55 -12.89 34.61
N GLY A 44 -14.59 -13.55 33.44
CA GLY A 44 -14.57 -12.92 32.10
C GLY A 44 -13.22 -12.91 31.38
N VAL A 45 -12.80 -14.04 30.81
CA VAL A 45 -11.66 -14.09 29.87
C VAL A 45 -12.21 -13.99 28.44
N ALA A 46 -11.95 -12.86 27.76
CA ALA A 46 -12.07 -12.76 26.31
C ALA A 46 -10.72 -13.12 25.65
N ALA A 47 -10.76 -13.85 24.54
CA ALA A 47 -9.54 -14.29 23.85
C ALA A 47 -8.92 -13.15 23.00
N ALA A 48 -7.60 -13.08 22.97
CA ALA A 48 -6.86 -12.23 22.03
C ALA A 48 -6.82 -12.89 20.62
N PRO A 49 -6.78 -12.10 19.53
CA PRO A 49 -6.65 -12.63 18.18
C PRO A 49 -5.29 -13.31 17.93
N ALA A 50 -5.23 -14.15 16.90
CA ALA A 50 -4.11 -15.04 16.64
C ALA A 50 -2.83 -14.34 16.14
N SER A 51 -1.71 -15.05 16.25
CA SER A 51 -0.36 -14.55 16.00
C SER A 51 -0.02 -14.30 14.51
N ILE A 52 0.50 -13.11 14.22
CA ILE A 52 1.04 -12.74 12.90
C ILE A 52 2.47 -13.27 12.74
N PHE A 53 2.65 -14.36 11.99
CA PHE A 53 3.97 -14.85 11.54
C PHE A 53 3.91 -15.51 10.16
N PRO A 54 4.88 -15.26 9.26
CA PRO A 54 5.05 -16.05 8.03
C PRO A 54 5.68 -17.40 8.38
N CYS A 55 4.89 -18.48 8.36
CA CYS A 55 5.41 -19.82 8.60
C CYS A 55 6.14 -20.37 7.37
N VAL A 56 7.46 -20.62 7.50
CA VAL A 56 8.26 -21.36 6.51
C VAL A 56 7.98 -22.85 6.68
N GLU A 57 6.88 -23.29 6.08
CA GLU A 57 6.33 -24.63 6.28
C GLU A 57 6.53 -25.52 5.05
N ALA A 58 7.37 -26.55 5.21
CA ALA A 58 7.52 -27.63 4.25
C ALA A 58 6.59 -28.79 4.63
N GLN A 59 5.47 -28.94 3.92
CA GLN A 59 4.46 -29.98 4.18
C GLN A 59 4.13 -30.82 2.93
N ARG A 60 3.52 -31.98 3.18
CA ARG A 60 3.18 -33.01 2.18
C ARG A 60 1.71 -32.92 1.74
N ASP A 61 1.50 -33.22 0.46
CA ASP A 61 0.29 -33.73 -0.19
C ASP A 61 -1.09 -33.37 0.41
N ALA A 62 -1.74 -32.36 -0.18
CA ALA A 62 -3.18 -32.12 -0.05
C ALA A 62 -3.92 -32.51 -1.35
N ARG A 63 -5.13 -33.06 -1.23
CA ARG A 63 -5.96 -33.53 -2.37
C ARG A 63 -6.78 -32.39 -2.99
N PRO A 64 -7.15 -32.47 -4.29
CA PRO A 64 -7.87 -31.40 -4.98
C PRO A 64 -9.32 -31.22 -4.53
N ILE A 65 -9.83 -30.01 -4.75
CA ILE A 65 -11.23 -29.57 -4.49
C ILE A 65 -11.95 -29.40 -5.86
N PRO A 66 -13.27 -29.61 -5.96
CA PRO A 66 -13.94 -29.81 -7.26
C PRO A 66 -14.11 -28.55 -8.12
N THR A 67 -14.19 -28.76 -9.43
CA THR A 67 -14.64 -27.77 -10.42
C THR A 67 -16.17 -27.71 -10.51
N TRP A 68 -16.71 -26.53 -10.83
CA TRP A 68 -18.12 -26.36 -11.22
C TRP A 68 -18.27 -26.38 -12.76
N PRO A 69 -19.41 -26.85 -13.29
CA PRO A 69 -19.63 -27.01 -14.74
C PRO A 69 -19.94 -25.68 -15.43
N GLY A 70 -19.67 -25.61 -16.74
CA GLY A 70 -19.91 -24.43 -17.57
C GLY A 70 -21.17 -24.52 -18.45
N GLU A 71 -21.48 -23.42 -19.14
CA GLU A 71 -22.57 -23.33 -20.12
C GLU A 71 -22.08 -23.29 -21.57
N SER A 72 -23.01 -23.53 -22.49
CA SER A 72 -22.72 -24.01 -23.84
C SER A 72 -22.64 -22.92 -24.91
N ARG A 73 -21.75 -23.14 -25.89
CA ARG A 73 -21.77 -22.40 -27.15
C ARG A 73 -22.96 -22.83 -27.99
N VAL A 74 -23.77 -21.86 -28.45
CA VAL A 74 -24.59 -22.02 -29.65
C VAL A 74 -24.23 -20.90 -30.62
N GLY A 75 -23.78 -21.28 -31.82
CA GLY A 75 -23.57 -20.36 -32.92
C GLY A 75 -24.25 -20.93 -34.17
N LEU A 76 -25.09 -20.12 -34.82
CA LEU A 76 -25.69 -20.45 -36.11
C LEU A 76 -25.68 -19.21 -37.00
N THR A 77 -25.34 -19.39 -38.26
CA THR A 77 -25.13 -18.33 -39.25
C THR A 77 -26.21 -18.35 -40.32
N ARG A 78 -26.59 -17.17 -40.84
CA ARG A 78 -26.93 -16.94 -42.27
C ARG A 78 -27.10 -15.45 -42.58
N SER A 79 -27.19 -15.12 -43.86
CA SER A 79 -26.78 -13.83 -44.42
C SER A 79 -27.63 -13.41 -45.63
N PHE A 80 -28.07 -12.14 -45.66
CA PHE A 80 -28.56 -11.39 -46.85
C PHE A 80 -29.84 -11.98 -47.50
N ASN A 81 -30.64 -11.29 -48.35
CA ASN A 81 -30.51 -10.03 -49.10
C ASN A 81 -31.86 -9.23 -49.04
N PRO A 82 -32.01 -8.01 -49.64
CA PRO A 82 -33.14 -7.10 -49.36
C PRO A 82 -34.19 -6.99 -50.51
N GLY A 83 -35.24 -6.17 -50.32
CA GLY A 83 -36.07 -5.70 -51.44
C GLY A 83 -37.31 -4.86 -51.10
N ALA A 84 -37.61 -3.90 -51.99
CA ALA A 84 -38.87 -3.14 -52.16
C ALA A 84 -39.30 -2.10 -51.09
N SER A 85 -39.92 -1.02 -51.59
CA SER A 85 -40.39 0.16 -50.84
C SER A 85 -41.91 0.43 -51.11
N PRO A 86 -42.50 1.64 -50.99
CA PRO A 86 -43.46 1.87 -49.90
C PRO A 86 -44.87 2.36 -50.33
N MET A 87 -45.87 2.12 -49.48
CA MET A 87 -47.18 2.80 -49.43
C MET A 87 -47.88 2.44 -48.11
N ALA A 88 -48.83 3.19 -47.54
CA ALA A 88 -49.35 4.53 -47.86
C ALA A 88 -49.72 5.27 -46.55
N ALA A 89 -50.04 6.57 -46.62
CA ALA A 89 -50.44 7.36 -45.47
C ALA A 89 -51.96 7.31 -45.19
N THR A 90 -52.34 7.38 -43.91
CA THR A 90 -53.68 7.78 -43.47
C THR A 90 -53.58 8.84 -42.38
N SER A 91 -54.45 9.85 -42.44
CA SER A 91 -54.37 11.06 -41.61
C SER A 91 -55.37 11.05 -40.45
N VAL A 92 -54.93 11.54 -39.29
CA VAL A 92 -55.81 11.86 -38.16
C VAL A 92 -56.01 13.38 -38.12
N ARG A 93 -57.27 13.82 -38.07
CA ARG A 93 -57.65 15.23 -38.14
C ARG A 93 -57.55 15.91 -36.77
N THR A 94 -57.10 17.16 -36.75
CA THR A 94 -57.22 18.06 -35.60
C THR A 94 -58.59 18.75 -35.57
N PRO A 95 -59.24 18.86 -34.39
CA PRO A 95 -60.35 19.79 -34.18
C PRO A 95 -59.84 21.24 -33.92
N PRO A 96 -60.69 22.27 -34.07
CA PRO A 96 -60.25 23.66 -34.19
C PRO A 96 -59.98 24.38 -32.86
N ALA A 97 -59.17 25.44 -32.92
CA ALA A 97 -58.87 26.31 -31.79
C ALA A 97 -59.82 27.53 -31.71
N LEU A 98 -60.61 27.58 -30.64
CA LEU A 98 -61.19 28.80 -30.07
C LEU A 98 -60.98 28.75 -28.53
N TRP A 99 -61.31 29.83 -27.82
CA TRP A 99 -61.04 30.02 -26.38
C TRP A 99 -59.55 30.18 -25.99
N ARG A 100 -58.83 31.04 -26.72
CA ARG A 100 -57.72 31.81 -26.13
C ARG A 100 -58.19 33.24 -25.86
N LEU A 101 -58.28 33.60 -24.57
CA LEU A 101 -58.22 34.94 -23.95
C LEU A 101 -58.94 34.83 -22.59
N GLY A 102 -58.22 34.99 -21.47
CA GLY A 102 -58.82 35.00 -20.12
C GLY A 102 -58.02 34.36 -18.97
N ALA A 103 -57.15 33.38 -19.25
CA ALA A 103 -56.53 32.55 -18.19
C ALA A 103 -54.98 32.65 -18.05
N ILE A 104 -54.30 33.45 -18.88
CA ILE A 104 -52.83 33.48 -18.94
C ILE A 104 -52.21 34.44 -17.90
N ALA A 105 -52.95 35.45 -17.44
CA ALA A 105 -52.43 36.50 -16.56
C ALA A 105 -52.19 36.07 -15.09
N LEU A 106 -52.80 34.97 -14.62
CA LEU A 106 -52.67 34.52 -13.22
C LEU A 106 -51.76 33.28 -13.07
N ALA A 107 -51.70 32.41 -14.09
CA ALA A 107 -50.79 31.25 -14.09
C ALA A 107 -49.31 31.64 -14.18
N ALA A 108 -49.00 32.78 -14.82
CA ALA A 108 -47.63 33.27 -14.99
C ALA A 108 -46.96 33.73 -13.68
N VAL A 109 -47.73 34.06 -12.64
CA VAL A 109 -47.20 34.51 -11.34
C VAL A 109 -46.92 33.32 -10.40
N LEU A 110 -47.67 32.23 -10.53
CA LEU A 110 -47.52 31.02 -9.70
C LEU A 110 -46.44 30.04 -10.20
N LEU A 111 -45.85 30.27 -11.37
CA LEU A 111 -44.75 29.45 -11.93
C LEU A 111 -43.34 30.00 -11.65
N LEU A 112 -43.22 31.17 -11.00
CA LEU A 112 -41.94 31.70 -10.51
C LEU A 112 -41.59 31.25 -9.08
N ALA A 113 -42.52 30.55 -8.42
CA ALA A 113 -42.32 29.91 -7.12
C ALA A 113 -42.23 28.37 -7.26
N GLY A 114 -41.40 27.89 -8.20
CA GLY A 114 -40.82 26.56 -8.02
C GLY A 114 -40.06 26.53 -6.68
N PRO A 115 -39.89 25.36 -6.03
CA PRO A 115 -39.12 25.29 -4.81
C PRO A 115 -37.69 25.74 -5.12
N VAL A 116 -37.36 26.96 -4.68
CA VAL A 116 -35.98 27.30 -4.38
C VAL A 116 -35.55 26.26 -3.37
N SER A 117 -34.79 25.28 -3.83
CA SER A 117 -34.01 24.44 -2.94
C SER A 117 -33.06 25.39 -2.24
N THR A 118 -33.50 25.90 -1.09
CA THR A 118 -32.63 26.50 -0.10
C THR A 118 -31.67 25.40 0.26
N ALA A 119 -30.52 25.42 -0.43
CA ALA A 119 -29.40 24.57 -0.09
C ALA A 119 -29.00 24.98 1.32
N GLU A 120 -29.57 24.29 2.31
CA GLU A 120 -29.33 24.54 3.72
C GLU A 120 -27.82 24.64 3.88
N ALA A 121 -27.37 25.77 4.44
CA ALA A 121 -25.96 26.09 4.51
C ALA A 121 -25.30 25.09 5.47
N ARG A 122 -24.87 23.95 4.91
CA ARG A 122 -24.56 22.71 5.64
C ARG A 122 -23.77 23.05 6.91
N PRO A 123 -24.23 22.69 8.12
CA PRO A 123 -24.00 23.54 9.30
C PRO A 123 -22.52 23.85 9.60
N LYS A 124 -21.60 22.95 9.22
CA LYS A 124 -20.17 23.12 9.46
C LYS A 124 -19.40 23.70 8.24
N SER A 125 -20.01 23.88 7.06
CA SER A 125 -19.38 24.51 5.87
C SER A 125 -18.91 25.95 6.10
N GLY A 126 -19.64 26.74 6.87
CA GLY A 126 -19.22 28.10 7.23
C GLY A 126 -17.94 28.09 8.08
N ALA A 127 -17.89 27.19 9.07
CA ALA A 127 -16.72 26.98 9.91
C ALA A 127 -15.50 26.51 9.11
N VAL A 128 -15.68 25.59 8.14
CA VAL A 128 -14.60 25.15 7.23
C VAL A 128 -13.98 26.33 6.46
N ARG A 129 -14.79 27.27 5.94
CA ARG A 129 -14.26 28.46 5.25
C ARG A 129 -13.47 29.36 6.22
N ALA A 130 -14.03 29.65 7.39
CA ALA A 130 -13.36 30.44 8.42
C ALA A 130 -12.04 29.81 8.91
N LEU A 131 -11.91 28.48 8.90
CA LEU A 131 -10.66 27.79 9.17
C LEU A 131 -9.63 27.97 8.04
N ALA A 132 -10.04 27.89 6.77
CA ALA A 132 -9.14 28.14 5.63
C ALA A 132 -8.58 29.58 5.66
N ASP A 133 -9.45 30.55 5.98
CA ASP A 133 -9.09 31.97 6.12
C ASP A 133 -8.14 32.19 7.32
N ARG A 134 -8.44 31.57 8.48
CA ARG A 134 -7.60 31.62 9.69
C ARG A 134 -6.17 31.14 9.44
N HIS A 135 -6.00 30.02 8.73
CA HIS A 135 -4.67 29.48 8.39
C HIS A 135 -3.98 30.25 7.27
N GLN A 136 -4.71 31.13 6.57
CA GLN A 136 -4.25 31.96 5.46
C GLN A 136 -3.58 31.09 4.37
N ILE A 137 -4.27 30.03 3.93
CA ILE A 137 -3.74 29.10 2.90
C ILE A 137 -3.53 29.76 1.53
N GLY A 138 -3.94 31.03 1.38
CA GLY A 138 -3.71 31.86 0.20
C GLY A 138 -4.60 31.45 -0.97
N GLN A 139 -4.09 31.59 -2.19
CA GLN A 139 -4.79 31.18 -3.42
C GLN A 139 -4.71 29.65 -3.67
N ALA A 140 -4.57 28.85 -2.61
CA ALA A 140 -4.59 27.40 -2.70
C ALA A 140 -6.02 26.92 -2.93
N ARG A 141 -6.25 26.11 -3.96
CA ARG A 141 -7.54 25.44 -4.17
C ARG A 141 -7.74 24.40 -3.08
N TYR A 142 -8.90 24.38 -2.44
CA TYR A 142 -9.24 23.39 -1.43
C TYR A 142 -10.66 22.86 -1.60
N GLY A 143 -10.86 21.61 -1.22
CA GLY A 143 -12.16 20.95 -1.19
C GLY A 143 -12.30 20.09 0.06
N VAL A 144 -13.47 20.18 0.70
CA VAL A 144 -13.75 19.57 2.01
C VAL A 144 -15.14 18.95 2.01
N VAL A 145 -15.23 17.72 2.50
CA VAL A 145 -16.50 17.04 2.80
C VAL A 145 -16.43 16.36 4.16
N LEU A 146 -17.47 16.54 4.97
CA LEU A 146 -17.72 15.83 6.24
C LEU A 146 -19.06 15.11 6.14
N ILE A 147 -19.12 13.83 6.51
CA ILE A 147 -20.34 13.00 6.47
C ILE A 147 -20.47 12.20 7.78
N ASP A 148 -21.62 12.22 8.43
CA ASP A 148 -21.95 11.18 9.43
C ASP A 148 -22.17 9.87 8.67
N ALA A 149 -21.30 8.89 8.91
CA ALA A 149 -21.30 7.65 8.15
C ALA A 149 -22.52 6.77 8.44
N GLN A 150 -23.13 6.91 9.63
CA GLN A 150 -24.32 6.16 10.04
C GLN A 150 -25.55 6.64 9.24
N THR A 151 -25.83 7.94 9.25
CA THR A 151 -27.01 8.52 8.58
C THR A 151 -26.77 8.78 7.09
N GLY A 152 -25.54 9.06 6.68
CA GLY A 152 -25.18 9.61 5.37
C GLY A 152 -25.34 11.13 5.26
N GLU A 153 -25.69 11.82 6.35
CA GLU A 153 -25.86 13.28 6.37
C GLU A 153 -24.53 13.99 6.10
N THR A 154 -24.50 14.91 5.13
CA THR A 154 -23.28 15.66 4.78
C THR A 154 -23.17 16.95 5.61
N LEU A 155 -22.55 16.85 6.78
CA LEU A 155 -22.34 17.91 7.76
C LEU A 155 -21.61 19.16 7.21
N ALA A 156 -20.72 18.96 6.25
CA ALA A 156 -20.04 20.04 5.51
C ALA A 156 -19.73 19.64 4.07
N SER A 157 -19.80 20.63 3.18
CA SER A 157 -19.36 20.57 1.79
C SER A 157 -18.79 21.91 1.35
N VAL A 158 -17.57 21.90 0.83
CA VAL A 158 -16.92 22.98 0.07
C VAL A 158 -16.23 22.33 -1.12
N ASN A 159 -16.59 22.74 -2.34
CA ASN A 159 -16.00 22.28 -3.60
C ASN A 159 -15.97 20.73 -3.74
N ALA A 160 -17.02 20.07 -3.27
CA ALA A 160 -17.06 18.61 -3.10
C ALA A 160 -16.93 17.79 -4.38
N ASP A 161 -17.36 18.33 -5.51
CA ASP A 161 -17.36 17.65 -6.82
C ASP A 161 -16.30 18.23 -7.78
N GLU A 162 -15.45 19.15 -7.28
CA GLU A 162 -14.29 19.66 -8.00
C GLU A 162 -13.15 18.61 -7.97
N PRO A 163 -12.44 18.35 -9.09
CA PRO A 163 -11.38 17.34 -9.15
C PRO A 163 -10.01 17.89 -8.70
N PHE A 164 -9.39 17.19 -7.74
CA PHE A 164 -8.08 17.50 -7.17
C PHE A 164 -7.07 16.38 -7.45
N ILE A 165 -5.78 16.72 -7.45
CA ILE A 165 -4.68 15.74 -7.31
C ILE A 165 -4.71 15.24 -5.85
N PRO A 166 -4.93 13.94 -5.61
CA PRO A 166 -5.11 13.40 -4.25
C PRO A 166 -3.79 13.20 -3.48
N ALA A 167 -2.64 13.22 -4.16
CA ALA A 167 -1.40 12.62 -3.69
C ALA A 167 -1.65 11.20 -3.11
N SER A 168 -0.92 10.78 -2.08
CA SER A 168 -1.10 9.44 -1.46
C SER A 168 -2.44 9.16 -0.78
N ASN A 169 -3.47 10.01 -0.93
CA ASN A 169 -4.85 9.60 -0.65
C ASN A 169 -5.43 8.74 -1.80
N MET A 170 -4.78 8.67 -2.98
CA MET A 170 -5.10 7.65 -3.99
C MET A 170 -4.98 6.23 -3.43
N LYS A 171 -4.04 6.01 -2.49
CA LYS A 171 -3.89 4.74 -1.77
C LYS A 171 -5.18 4.28 -1.07
N LEU A 172 -6.08 5.18 -0.66
CA LEU A 172 -7.39 4.80 -0.09
C LEU A 172 -8.28 4.11 -1.13
N LEU A 173 -8.21 4.51 -2.40
CA LEU A 173 -8.94 3.87 -3.49
C LEU A 173 -8.28 2.54 -3.85
N THR A 174 -6.96 2.53 -4.03
CA THR A 174 -6.21 1.32 -4.43
C THR A 174 -6.25 0.23 -3.37
N SER A 175 -6.07 0.56 -2.09
CA SER A 175 -6.11 -0.41 -0.99
C SER A 175 -7.53 -0.92 -0.70
N GLY A 176 -8.55 -0.06 -0.79
CA GLY A 176 -9.95 -0.46 -0.64
C GLY A 176 -10.44 -1.32 -1.81
N ALA A 177 -10.01 -1.02 -3.05
CA ALA A 177 -10.28 -1.85 -4.21
C ALA A 177 -9.57 -3.21 -4.11
N ALA A 178 -8.30 -3.23 -3.69
CA ALA A 178 -7.56 -4.46 -3.44
C ALA A 178 -8.28 -5.36 -2.43
N LEU A 179 -8.70 -4.83 -1.29
CA LEU A 179 -9.46 -5.59 -0.30
C LEU A 179 -10.83 -6.07 -0.84
N SER A 180 -11.50 -5.26 -1.67
CA SER A 180 -12.79 -5.59 -2.29
C SER A 180 -12.73 -6.70 -3.36
N VAL A 181 -11.57 -6.91 -4.00
CA VAL A 181 -11.42 -7.83 -5.15
C VAL A 181 -10.58 -9.06 -4.79
N LEU A 182 -9.62 -8.92 -3.87
CA LEU A 182 -8.77 -10.02 -3.40
C LEU A 182 -9.40 -10.75 -2.18
N GLY A 183 -10.21 -10.04 -1.37
CA GLY A 183 -10.71 -10.52 -0.08
C GLY A 183 -9.71 -10.34 1.06
N ALA A 184 -10.19 -10.30 2.30
CA ALA A 184 -9.36 -10.10 3.49
C ALA A 184 -8.32 -11.22 3.70
N ASP A 185 -8.72 -12.47 3.44
CA ASP A 185 -7.89 -13.67 3.58
C ASP A 185 -6.86 -13.86 2.44
N PHE A 186 -6.72 -12.88 1.53
CA PHE A 186 -5.75 -12.99 0.45
C PHE A 186 -4.31 -13.04 0.99
N VAL A 187 -3.52 -13.98 0.45
CA VAL A 187 -2.12 -14.17 0.81
C VAL A 187 -1.26 -14.13 -0.45
N PHE A 188 -0.39 -13.13 -0.54
CA PHE A 188 0.70 -13.14 -1.53
C PHE A 188 1.63 -14.30 -1.24
N ARG A 189 2.09 -14.97 -2.30
CA ARG A 189 3.03 -16.09 -2.25
C ARG A 189 4.26 -15.79 -3.09
N THR A 190 5.42 -16.15 -2.57
CA THR A 190 6.64 -16.28 -3.38
C THR A 190 7.10 -17.73 -3.29
N GLU A 191 7.14 -18.41 -4.43
CA GLU A 191 7.33 -19.86 -4.51
C GLU A 191 8.68 -20.20 -5.12
N LEU A 192 9.45 -21.03 -4.42
CA LEU A 192 10.72 -21.57 -4.91
C LEU A 192 10.48 -23.01 -5.36
N ILE A 193 10.62 -23.28 -6.65
CA ILE A 193 10.18 -24.52 -7.31
C ILE A 193 11.37 -25.22 -7.99
N ARG A 194 11.39 -26.56 -7.92
CA ARG A 194 12.42 -27.42 -8.50
C ARG A 194 11.88 -28.19 -9.72
N ASP A 195 12.23 -27.77 -10.92
CA ASP A 195 11.78 -28.39 -12.16
C ASP A 195 12.96 -29.01 -12.92
N GLY A 196 13.22 -30.29 -12.66
CA GLY A 196 14.40 -31.00 -13.18
C GLY A 196 15.72 -30.31 -12.77
N ALA A 197 16.48 -29.82 -13.74
CA ALA A 197 17.72 -29.06 -13.54
C ALA A 197 17.49 -27.55 -13.26
N GLN A 198 16.26 -27.04 -13.37
CA GLN A 198 15.94 -25.63 -13.16
C GLN A 198 15.46 -25.37 -11.73
N ILE A 199 15.83 -24.18 -11.23
CA ILE A 199 15.22 -23.54 -10.06
C ILE A 199 14.33 -22.42 -10.58
N VAL A 200 13.06 -22.38 -10.17
CA VAL A 200 12.14 -21.30 -10.54
C VAL A 200 11.75 -20.55 -9.29
N LEU A 201 12.01 -19.23 -9.25
CA LEU A 201 11.54 -18.34 -8.19
C LEU A 201 10.38 -17.52 -8.76
N ARG A 202 9.15 -17.89 -8.39
CA ARG A 202 7.92 -17.28 -8.88
C ARG A 202 7.40 -16.25 -7.89
N GLY A 203 7.27 -15.00 -8.35
CA GLY A 203 6.64 -13.93 -7.59
C GLY A 203 5.14 -13.82 -7.89
N SER A 204 4.35 -13.40 -6.91
CA SER A 204 2.93 -13.04 -7.08
C SER A 204 2.67 -11.53 -6.98
N GLY A 205 3.70 -10.71 -7.20
CA GLY A 205 3.62 -9.26 -7.05
C GLY A 205 3.78 -8.77 -5.61
N ASP A 206 4.22 -9.63 -4.69
CA ASP A 206 4.37 -9.33 -3.26
C ASP A 206 5.31 -8.12 -3.06
N PRO A 207 4.85 -6.99 -2.48
CA PRO A 207 5.71 -5.85 -2.15
C PRO A 207 6.35 -5.96 -0.75
N ALA A 208 5.92 -6.91 0.09
CA ALA A 208 6.39 -7.12 1.45
C ALA A 208 7.57 -8.09 1.55
N LEU A 209 7.83 -8.86 0.49
CA LEU A 209 8.95 -9.79 0.41
C LEU A 209 10.29 -9.07 0.68
N GLY A 210 10.93 -9.42 1.80
CA GLY A 210 12.21 -8.87 2.19
C GLY A 210 12.19 -7.43 2.74
N ASP A 211 11.02 -6.84 3.04
CA ASP A 211 10.95 -5.48 3.61
C ASP A 211 11.64 -5.43 4.99
N MET A 212 12.71 -4.63 5.06
CA MET A 212 13.55 -4.42 6.25
C MET A 212 12.76 -4.11 7.52
N VAL A 213 11.65 -3.37 7.43
CA VAL A 213 10.84 -2.98 8.61
C VAL A 213 10.02 -4.17 9.12
N LEU A 214 9.53 -5.02 8.22
CA LEU A 214 8.80 -6.23 8.59
C LEU A 214 9.75 -7.31 9.13
N LEU A 215 10.89 -7.50 8.48
CA LEU A 215 11.94 -8.44 8.92
C LEU A 215 12.50 -8.09 10.31
N ARG A 216 12.82 -6.82 10.57
CA ARG A 216 13.29 -6.36 11.90
C ARG A 216 12.26 -6.63 12.99
N ALA A 217 10.95 -6.53 12.71
CA ALA A 217 9.89 -6.87 13.66
C ALA A 217 9.82 -8.38 13.98
N MET A 218 10.39 -9.23 13.13
CA MET A 218 10.50 -10.69 13.32
C MET A 218 11.90 -11.12 13.81
N ASN A 219 12.80 -10.16 14.11
CA ASN A 219 14.21 -10.41 14.39
C ASN A 219 14.92 -11.20 13.26
N MET A 220 14.63 -10.85 12.01
CA MET A 220 15.24 -11.38 10.80
C MET A 220 15.90 -10.26 9.98
N SER A 221 16.77 -10.66 9.06
CA SER A 221 17.36 -9.83 8.00
C SER A 221 16.92 -10.33 6.61
N VAL A 222 17.27 -9.58 5.56
CA VAL A 222 16.99 -10.03 4.19
C VAL A 222 17.90 -11.20 3.77
N GLU A 223 19.05 -11.36 4.41
CA GLU A 223 19.97 -12.47 4.18
C GLU A 223 19.36 -13.80 4.62
N ASP A 224 18.59 -13.84 5.72
CA ASP A 224 17.93 -15.06 6.19
C ASP A 224 16.96 -15.63 5.13
N ILE A 225 16.30 -14.78 4.34
CA ILE A 225 15.48 -15.23 3.20
C ILE A 225 16.37 -15.83 2.10
N LEU A 226 17.38 -15.09 1.65
CA LEU A 226 18.29 -15.50 0.59
C LEU A 226 19.01 -16.81 0.92
N ASP A 227 19.47 -16.94 2.16
CA ASP A 227 20.11 -18.13 2.69
C ASP A 227 19.12 -19.29 2.81
N SER A 228 17.88 -19.07 3.28
CA SER A 228 16.85 -20.13 3.34
C SER A 228 16.51 -20.72 1.96
N TRP A 229 16.47 -19.88 0.91
CA TRP A 229 16.25 -20.33 -0.46
C TRP A 229 17.46 -21.11 -1.00
N ALA A 230 18.67 -20.57 -0.86
CA ALA A 230 19.89 -21.20 -1.35
C ALA A 230 20.17 -22.54 -0.63
N ASP A 231 19.90 -22.60 0.68
CA ASP A 231 19.88 -23.83 1.47
C ASP A 231 18.84 -24.84 0.97
N ALA A 232 17.61 -24.40 0.68
CA ALA A 232 16.55 -25.29 0.18
C ALA A 232 16.90 -25.88 -1.18
N ILE A 233 17.59 -25.13 -2.04
CA ILE A 233 18.13 -25.61 -3.32
C ILE A 233 19.22 -26.66 -3.08
N VAL A 234 20.18 -26.42 -2.19
CA VAL A 234 21.25 -27.40 -1.89
C VAL A 234 20.67 -28.67 -1.26
N ARG A 235 19.76 -28.53 -0.27
CA ARG A 235 19.02 -29.65 0.33
C ARG A 235 18.10 -30.37 -0.66
N SER A 236 17.77 -29.78 -1.82
CA SER A 236 16.90 -30.43 -2.80
C SER A 236 17.52 -31.68 -3.42
N GLY A 237 18.85 -31.82 -3.40
CA GLY A 237 19.61 -33.08 -3.51
C GLY A 237 19.60 -33.82 -4.86
N ASP A 238 18.47 -33.85 -5.56
CA ASP A 238 18.19 -34.85 -6.60
C ASP A 238 18.96 -34.64 -7.91
N VAL A 239 19.24 -33.38 -8.26
CA VAL A 239 19.92 -32.98 -9.51
C VAL A 239 20.72 -31.68 -9.24
N PRO A 240 21.95 -31.49 -9.76
CA PRO A 240 22.63 -30.19 -9.71
C PRO A 240 21.82 -29.11 -10.45
N PRO A 241 21.58 -27.91 -9.88
CA PRO A 241 20.87 -26.85 -10.59
C PRO A 241 21.77 -26.24 -11.67
N THR A 242 21.23 -26.01 -12.87
CA THR A 242 21.96 -25.38 -13.99
C THR A 242 21.51 -23.94 -14.26
N GLU A 243 20.27 -23.62 -13.88
CA GLU A 243 19.64 -22.33 -14.19
C GLU A 243 18.63 -21.92 -13.10
N ILE A 244 18.63 -20.62 -12.77
CA ILE A 244 17.58 -19.93 -12.04
C ILE A 244 16.70 -19.19 -13.05
N VAL A 245 15.40 -19.47 -13.03
CA VAL A 245 14.38 -18.72 -13.79
C VAL A 245 13.58 -17.86 -12.82
N ILE A 246 13.60 -16.56 -13.02
CA ILE A 246 12.78 -15.62 -12.25
C ILE A 246 11.45 -15.42 -12.98
N ASP A 247 10.35 -15.89 -12.38
CA ASP A 247 9.01 -15.80 -12.94
C ASP A 247 8.26 -14.61 -12.31
N ASP A 248 8.44 -13.43 -12.91
CA ASP A 248 7.84 -12.15 -12.55
C ASP A 248 6.61 -11.79 -13.40
N ARG A 249 6.13 -12.70 -14.27
CA ARG A 249 5.11 -12.44 -15.31
C ARG A 249 3.69 -12.18 -14.79
N VAL A 250 3.51 -12.23 -13.47
CA VAL A 250 2.29 -11.74 -12.79
C VAL A 250 2.05 -10.26 -13.11
N PHE A 251 3.10 -9.45 -13.30
CA PHE A 251 3.03 -8.07 -13.79
C PHE A 251 3.70 -7.94 -15.17
N ASP A 252 3.40 -6.85 -15.87
CA ASP A 252 4.24 -6.41 -16.98
C ASP A 252 5.67 -6.04 -16.52
N ARG A 253 6.56 -5.77 -17.47
CA ARG A 253 7.92 -5.26 -17.23
C ARG A 253 8.06 -3.75 -17.47
N GLU A 254 6.95 -3.01 -17.41
CA GLU A 254 6.98 -1.55 -17.29
C GLU A 254 7.28 -1.18 -15.84
N PHE A 255 8.57 -1.03 -15.53
CA PHE A 255 9.02 -0.89 -14.15
C PHE A 255 8.78 0.50 -13.52
N VAL A 256 8.43 1.53 -14.30
CA VAL A 256 8.25 2.93 -13.86
C VAL A 256 7.06 3.53 -14.61
N HIS A 257 6.11 4.16 -13.90
CA HIS A 257 4.99 4.86 -14.54
C HIS A 257 5.52 6.08 -15.32
N PRO A 258 5.13 6.30 -16.59
CA PRO A 258 5.74 7.32 -17.46
C PRO A 258 5.60 8.76 -16.94
N SER A 259 4.58 9.05 -16.12
CA SER A 259 4.35 10.38 -15.52
C SER A 259 5.16 10.65 -14.24
N TRP A 260 5.99 9.71 -13.76
CA TRP A 260 6.77 9.91 -12.54
C TRP A 260 7.95 10.86 -12.78
N PRO A 261 8.29 11.72 -11.79
CA PRO A 261 9.41 12.65 -11.91
C PRO A 261 10.75 11.92 -12.12
N THR A 262 11.31 12.06 -13.32
CA THR A 262 12.49 11.32 -13.79
C THR A 262 13.75 11.62 -12.99
N GLU A 263 13.80 12.78 -12.33
CA GLU A 263 14.88 13.23 -11.44
C GLU A 263 14.77 12.67 -10.01
N GLN A 264 13.68 11.96 -9.70
CA GLN A 264 13.43 11.34 -8.39
C GLN A 264 13.47 9.79 -8.45
N LEU A 265 13.72 9.19 -9.62
CA LEU A 265 13.76 7.73 -9.80
C LEU A 265 14.94 7.04 -9.08
N ASN A 266 15.84 7.78 -8.42
CA ASN A 266 16.85 7.23 -7.50
C ASN A 266 16.36 7.09 -6.04
N ARG A 267 15.15 7.58 -5.70
CA ARG A 267 14.59 7.60 -4.34
C ARG A 267 13.68 6.40 -4.10
N TRP A 268 13.72 5.82 -2.90
CA TRP A 268 12.89 4.65 -2.51
C TRP A 268 11.39 4.79 -2.84
N TYR A 269 10.83 6.00 -2.74
CA TYR A 269 9.41 6.25 -3.06
C TYR A 269 9.11 6.26 -4.57
N CYS A 270 10.11 6.16 -5.43
CA CYS A 270 10.02 5.91 -6.87
C CYS A 270 10.74 4.59 -7.25
N ALA A 271 10.79 3.62 -6.32
CA ALA A 271 11.31 2.28 -6.59
C ALA A 271 10.54 1.61 -7.74
N GLN A 272 11.26 0.82 -8.53
CA GLN A 272 10.70 0.10 -9.67
C GLN A 272 9.67 -0.93 -9.20
N VAL A 273 8.64 -1.20 -10.01
CA VAL A 273 7.55 -2.15 -9.68
C VAL A 273 7.64 -3.38 -10.57
N SER A 274 7.85 -4.56 -9.99
CA SER A 274 8.02 -5.85 -10.71
C SER A 274 7.10 -6.92 -10.12
N GLY A 275 6.86 -8.00 -10.86
CA GLY A 275 6.11 -9.15 -10.34
C GLY A 275 6.87 -9.98 -9.29
N LEU A 276 8.20 -9.83 -9.24
CA LEU A 276 9.01 -10.23 -8.08
C LEU A 276 9.68 -8.98 -7.50
N ASN A 277 9.06 -8.39 -6.48
CA ASN A 277 9.69 -7.34 -5.68
C ASN A 277 10.47 -7.98 -4.53
N PHE A 278 11.55 -7.36 -4.10
CA PHE A 278 12.39 -7.84 -3.01
C PHE A 278 13.09 -6.67 -2.32
N HIS A 279 13.10 -6.66 -0.98
CA HIS A 279 13.70 -5.58 -0.18
C HIS A 279 13.23 -4.19 -0.62
N THR A 280 11.90 -4.06 -0.80
CA THR A 280 11.20 -2.88 -1.34
C THR A 280 11.80 -2.27 -2.63
N ASN A 281 12.51 -3.09 -3.41
CA ASN A 281 13.24 -2.75 -4.64
C ASN A 281 14.24 -1.59 -4.45
N VAL A 282 14.90 -1.59 -3.28
CA VAL A 282 16.04 -0.72 -2.96
C VAL A 282 17.26 -1.52 -2.54
N LEU A 283 18.40 -0.86 -2.60
CA LEU A 283 19.63 -1.20 -1.89
C LEU A 283 19.73 -0.24 -0.70
N ALA A 284 19.72 -0.77 0.52
CA ALA A 284 19.96 -0.02 1.74
C ALA A 284 21.47 0.10 1.97
N ILE A 285 21.95 1.34 2.04
CA ILE A 285 23.38 1.67 2.16
C ILE A 285 23.65 2.19 3.57
N PHE A 286 24.43 1.45 4.35
CA PHE A 286 24.81 1.77 5.73
C PHE A 286 26.24 2.31 5.80
N PRO A 287 26.44 3.63 6.02
CA PRO A 287 27.76 4.21 6.12
C PRO A 287 28.29 4.22 7.57
N THR A 288 29.57 3.87 7.74
CA THR A 288 30.30 3.99 9.01
C THR A 288 31.48 4.97 8.84
N PRO A 289 31.62 6.01 9.69
CA PRO A 289 32.72 6.97 9.58
C PRO A 289 34.08 6.30 9.82
N ALA A 290 35.09 6.69 9.01
CA ALA A 290 36.46 6.21 9.12
C ALA A 290 37.23 6.97 10.22
N ARG A 291 38.00 6.25 11.04
CA ARG A 291 38.65 6.80 12.26
C ARG A 291 39.74 7.84 11.97
N ASP A 292 40.31 7.81 10.78
CA ASP A 292 41.35 8.72 10.28
C ASP A 292 40.78 10.00 9.63
N GLY A 293 39.51 9.99 9.21
CA GLY A 293 38.89 11.04 8.38
C GLY A 293 38.78 10.67 6.89
N GLY A 294 39.18 9.46 6.49
CA GLY A 294 39.11 8.96 5.13
C GLY A 294 37.69 8.69 4.62
N ALA A 295 37.59 7.98 3.50
CA ALA A 295 36.29 7.58 2.94
C ALA A 295 35.55 6.65 3.94
N PRO A 296 34.24 6.86 4.20
CA PRO A 296 33.49 6.06 5.15
C PRO A 296 33.37 4.62 4.65
N GLN A 297 33.39 3.65 5.57
CA GLN A 297 33.12 2.25 5.23
C GLN A 297 31.65 2.08 4.88
N ILE A 298 31.35 1.25 3.88
CA ILE A 298 29.99 1.05 3.35
C ILE A 298 29.60 -0.41 3.50
N THR A 299 28.46 -0.67 4.12
CA THR A 299 27.78 -1.97 4.12
C THR A 299 26.49 -1.86 3.31
N LEU A 300 26.16 -2.93 2.58
CA LEU A 300 24.98 -3.01 1.71
C LEU A 300 24.02 -4.07 2.23
N GLU A 301 22.71 -3.76 2.20
CA GLU A 301 21.62 -4.70 2.45
C GLU A 301 20.62 -4.60 1.26
N PRO A 302 20.28 -5.70 0.56
CA PRO A 302 20.94 -7.01 0.61
C PRO A 302 22.42 -6.89 0.20
N ARG A 303 23.27 -7.80 0.71
CA ARG A 303 24.68 -7.85 0.34
C ARG A 303 24.80 -8.24 -1.13
N ALA A 304 25.46 -7.39 -1.91
CA ALA A 304 25.72 -7.61 -3.34
C ALA A 304 27.20 -7.32 -3.60
N ASP A 305 28.09 -8.24 -3.24
CA ASP A 305 29.55 -8.00 -3.26
C ASP A 305 30.07 -7.82 -4.70
N TRP A 306 29.30 -8.28 -5.69
CA TRP A 306 29.50 -8.04 -7.12
C TRP A 306 29.19 -6.60 -7.59
N LEU A 307 28.56 -5.75 -6.76
CA LEU A 307 28.09 -4.42 -7.15
C LEU A 307 29.14 -3.34 -6.88
N ASN A 308 29.71 -2.77 -7.95
CA ASN A 308 30.68 -1.67 -7.84
C ASN A 308 30.00 -0.35 -7.45
N VAL A 309 29.97 -0.05 -6.14
CA VAL A 309 29.52 1.24 -5.59
C VAL A 309 30.72 2.19 -5.48
N SER A 310 30.75 3.24 -6.32
CA SER A 310 31.84 4.22 -6.32
C SER A 310 31.72 5.17 -5.12
N ASN A 311 32.47 4.91 -4.06
CA ASN A 311 32.47 5.75 -2.86
C ASN A 311 33.37 6.99 -3.05
N ARG A 312 32.75 8.18 -3.14
CA ARG A 312 33.41 9.49 -3.14
C ARG A 312 32.98 10.35 -1.94
N ALA A 313 32.38 9.73 -0.92
CA ALA A 313 32.03 10.40 0.32
C ALA A 313 33.26 10.51 1.24
N THR A 314 33.22 11.45 2.19
CA THR A 314 34.28 11.65 3.20
C THR A 314 33.75 11.46 4.61
N THR A 315 34.65 11.28 5.58
CA THR A 315 34.29 11.29 6.99
C THR A 315 34.45 12.70 7.57
N ALA A 316 33.39 13.22 8.18
CA ALA A 316 33.41 14.50 8.87
C ALA A 316 33.57 14.31 10.39
N ARG A 317 34.23 15.26 11.06
CA ARG A 317 34.26 15.30 12.55
C ARG A 317 33.08 16.08 13.13
N GLU A 318 32.60 17.08 12.39
CA GLU A 318 31.59 18.05 12.83
C GLU A 318 30.48 18.24 11.77
N GLY A 319 29.46 19.04 12.09
CA GLY A 319 28.32 19.29 11.20
C GLY A 319 27.31 18.15 11.13
N ASN A 320 26.69 17.97 9.96
CA ASN A 320 25.61 17.01 9.73
C ASN A 320 26.04 15.89 8.76
N ASN A 321 25.40 14.72 8.87
CA ASN A 321 25.45 13.73 7.80
C ASN A 321 24.82 14.32 6.53
N THR A 322 25.56 14.29 5.43
CA THR A 322 25.16 14.81 4.11
C THR A 322 25.32 13.78 2.99
N LEU A 323 25.50 12.50 3.34
CA LEU A 323 25.63 11.40 2.37
C LEU A 323 24.43 11.35 1.42
N TRP A 324 24.69 11.29 0.12
CA TRP A 324 23.69 11.04 -0.91
C TRP A 324 24.27 10.18 -2.05
N ALA A 325 23.38 9.60 -2.85
CA ALA A 325 23.73 8.71 -3.95
C ALA A 325 23.26 9.27 -5.30
N SER A 326 24.15 9.24 -6.29
CA SER A 326 23.78 9.34 -7.69
C SER A 326 23.62 7.93 -8.27
N ARG A 327 22.54 7.70 -9.00
CA ARG A 327 22.27 6.50 -9.81
C ARG A 327 21.65 6.96 -11.12
N PRO A 328 22.27 6.72 -12.29
CA PRO A 328 21.64 7.01 -13.58
C PRO A 328 20.37 6.18 -13.77
N ASN A 329 19.38 6.73 -14.47
CA ASN A 329 18.18 5.99 -14.84
C ASN A 329 18.56 4.75 -15.67
N ASN A 330 17.83 3.65 -15.45
CA ASN A 330 18.09 2.33 -16.04
C ASN A 330 19.53 1.80 -15.83
N SER A 331 20.15 2.12 -14.69
CA SER A 331 21.46 1.60 -14.29
C SER A 331 21.51 1.23 -12.80
N ASN A 332 22.30 0.22 -12.45
CA ASN A 332 22.67 -0.11 -11.06
C ASN A 332 24.05 0.47 -10.66
N THR A 333 24.67 1.30 -11.50
CA THR A 333 25.90 2.02 -11.14
C THR A 333 25.59 3.12 -10.13
N ILE A 334 26.05 2.97 -8.89
CA ILE A 334 25.84 3.92 -7.80
C ILE A 334 27.14 4.66 -7.48
N THR A 335 27.07 5.98 -7.31
CA THR A 335 28.18 6.80 -6.79
C THR A 335 27.73 7.55 -5.54
N LEU A 336 28.48 7.43 -4.45
CA LEU A 336 28.20 8.08 -3.16
C LEU A 336 28.98 9.38 -3.02
N PHE A 337 28.34 10.40 -2.46
CA PHE A 337 28.88 11.76 -2.30
C PHE A 337 28.45 12.38 -0.97
N GLY A 338 29.09 13.49 -0.56
CA GLY A 338 28.81 14.17 0.70
C GLY A 338 29.66 13.62 1.84
N ALA A 339 29.25 13.88 3.08
CA ALA A 339 30.02 13.52 4.28
C ALA A 339 29.22 12.71 5.31
N VAL A 340 29.94 11.86 6.05
CA VAL A 340 29.42 11.02 7.13
C VAL A 340 30.11 11.41 8.43
N ARG A 341 29.38 11.93 9.41
CA ARG A 341 29.91 12.24 10.75
C ARG A 341 29.70 11.09 11.73
N ALA A 342 28.54 10.45 11.67
CA ALA A 342 28.17 9.33 12.52
C ALA A 342 27.42 8.28 11.69
N ALA A 343 27.48 7.02 12.09
CA ALA A 343 26.61 5.99 11.50
C ALA A 343 25.13 6.36 11.76
N PRO A 344 24.29 6.48 10.73
CA PRO A 344 22.87 6.77 10.90
C PRO A 344 22.11 5.50 11.33
N ALA A 345 20.98 5.67 12.02
CA ALA A 345 20.10 4.56 12.39
C ALA A 345 19.30 4.00 11.20
N ASP A 346 18.92 4.90 10.27
CA ASP A 346 18.26 4.57 9.01
C ASP A 346 19.28 4.58 7.86
N PRO A 347 19.24 3.62 6.91
CA PRO A 347 20.13 3.60 5.76
C PRO A 347 19.82 4.70 4.73
N LEU A 348 20.76 4.92 3.82
CA LEU A 348 20.47 5.59 2.55
C LEU A 348 19.90 4.55 1.58
N GLU A 349 18.58 4.56 1.39
CA GLU A 349 17.88 3.69 0.43
C GLU A 349 17.99 4.24 -1.00
N VAL A 350 18.52 3.43 -1.92
CA VAL A 350 18.68 3.74 -3.34
C VAL A 350 17.96 2.71 -4.18
N THR A 351 17.14 3.12 -5.15
CA THR A 351 16.38 2.19 -5.99
C THR A 351 17.28 1.27 -6.83
N VAL A 352 16.89 0.01 -7.00
CA VAL A 352 17.53 -0.87 -8.01
C VAL A 352 16.78 -0.78 -9.35
N HIS A 353 17.52 -0.99 -10.44
CA HIS A 353 16.98 -1.23 -11.77
C HIS A 353 16.88 -2.73 -12.05
N ASP A 354 15.77 -3.14 -12.66
CA ASP A 354 15.39 -4.54 -12.93
C ASP A 354 15.43 -5.40 -11.65
N PRO A 355 14.44 -5.21 -10.75
CA PRO A 355 14.43 -5.88 -9.45
C PRO A 355 14.41 -7.40 -9.56
N ALA A 356 13.71 -7.95 -10.55
CA ALA A 356 13.64 -9.39 -10.80
C ALA A 356 15.03 -9.96 -11.14
N SER A 357 15.77 -9.34 -12.07
CA SER A 357 17.15 -9.74 -12.37
C SER A 357 18.11 -9.50 -11.21
N PHE A 358 17.89 -8.46 -10.40
CA PHE A 358 18.68 -8.19 -9.20
C PHE A 358 18.58 -9.36 -8.19
N VAL A 359 17.36 -9.87 -7.93
CA VAL A 359 17.14 -11.05 -7.08
C VAL A 359 17.76 -12.31 -7.68
N GLY A 360 17.62 -12.51 -9.00
CA GLY A 360 18.26 -13.64 -9.69
C GLY A 360 19.78 -13.67 -9.49
N ARG A 361 20.42 -12.50 -9.49
CA ARG A 361 21.86 -12.38 -9.23
C ARG A 361 22.25 -12.54 -7.76
N LEU A 362 21.42 -12.08 -6.82
CA LEU A 362 21.62 -12.36 -5.38
C LEU A 362 21.56 -13.86 -5.10
N LEU A 363 20.55 -14.56 -5.62
CA LEU A 363 20.41 -16.01 -5.42
C LEU A 363 21.54 -16.80 -6.09
N GLN A 364 21.98 -16.37 -7.29
CA GLN A 364 23.17 -16.92 -7.96
C GLN A 364 24.43 -16.80 -7.09
N GLU A 365 24.67 -15.65 -6.45
CA GLU A 365 25.79 -15.43 -5.54
C GLU A 365 25.73 -16.34 -4.30
N ARG A 366 24.54 -16.47 -3.68
CA ARG A 366 24.33 -17.31 -2.48
C ARG A 366 24.46 -18.81 -2.76
N LEU A 367 24.18 -19.26 -3.98
CA LEU A 367 24.47 -20.62 -4.44
C LEU A 367 25.98 -20.85 -4.67
N ALA A 368 26.67 -19.90 -5.30
CA ALA A 368 28.12 -19.98 -5.48
C ALA A 368 28.86 -20.05 -4.14
N GLN A 369 28.43 -19.24 -3.15
CA GLN A 369 28.94 -19.27 -1.77
C GLN A 369 28.70 -20.62 -1.05
N ARG A 370 27.72 -21.41 -1.49
CA ARG A 370 27.40 -22.76 -0.99
C ARG A 370 28.08 -23.89 -1.77
N GLY A 371 29.06 -23.58 -2.61
CA GLY A 371 29.75 -24.58 -3.42
C GLY A 371 28.99 -25.03 -4.67
N VAL A 372 27.97 -24.27 -5.09
CA VAL A 372 27.22 -24.50 -6.35
C VAL A 372 27.45 -23.32 -7.31
N PRO A 373 28.69 -23.11 -7.82
CA PRO A 373 29.01 -22.05 -8.78
C PRO A 373 28.50 -22.39 -10.19
N GLY A 374 28.49 -21.40 -11.08
CA GLY A 374 28.21 -21.59 -12.52
C GLY A 374 26.74 -21.70 -12.91
N VAL A 375 25.81 -21.78 -11.94
CA VAL A 375 24.37 -21.69 -12.17
C VAL A 375 24.08 -20.36 -12.88
N ARG A 376 23.40 -20.40 -14.04
CA ARG A 376 22.97 -19.18 -14.75
C ARG A 376 21.72 -18.61 -14.11
N PHE A 377 21.37 -17.35 -14.39
CA PHE A 377 20.01 -16.87 -14.15
C PHE A 377 19.44 -16.16 -15.38
N ARG A 378 18.12 -16.14 -15.49
CA ARG A 378 17.34 -15.36 -16.47
C ARG A 378 15.95 -15.06 -15.94
N LEU A 379 15.24 -14.15 -16.60
CA LEU A 379 13.78 -14.02 -16.41
C LEU A 379 13.04 -15.11 -17.22
N ALA A 380 11.82 -15.42 -16.83
CA ALA A 380 10.91 -16.27 -17.60
C ALA A 380 10.54 -15.61 -18.94
N GLY A 381 10.46 -16.41 -20.01
CA GLY A 381 9.91 -15.97 -21.29
C GLY A 381 8.40 -15.74 -21.16
N GLU A 382 7.87 -14.73 -21.82
CA GLU A 382 6.44 -14.36 -21.74
C GLU A 382 5.52 -15.59 -21.94
N ASN A 383 5.71 -16.30 -23.06
CA ASN A 383 4.97 -17.49 -23.46
C ASN A 383 5.58 -18.82 -22.95
N GLU A 384 6.48 -18.78 -21.96
CA GLU A 384 7.10 -20.00 -21.39
C GLU A 384 6.09 -20.78 -20.53
N PRO A 385 6.02 -22.12 -20.61
CA PRO A 385 5.14 -22.90 -19.74
C PRO A 385 5.37 -22.61 -18.26
N LEU A 386 4.30 -22.58 -17.46
CA LEU A 386 4.43 -22.51 -16.00
C LEU A 386 5.09 -23.78 -15.49
N ALA A 387 6.23 -23.66 -14.81
CA ALA A 387 6.91 -24.77 -14.15
C ALA A 387 5.97 -25.54 -13.21
N GLN A 388 6.03 -26.88 -13.30
CA GLN A 388 5.19 -27.86 -12.60
C GLN A 388 6.01 -28.70 -11.58
N GLY A 389 7.27 -28.35 -11.38
CA GLY A 389 8.19 -29.02 -10.46
C GLY A 389 7.81 -28.96 -8.97
N ARG A 390 8.65 -29.60 -8.14
CA ARG A 390 8.44 -29.70 -6.68
C ARG A 390 8.72 -28.36 -5.99
N THR A 391 7.72 -27.78 -5.33
CA THR A 391 7.93 -26.61 -4.46
C THR A 391 8.87 -26.97 -3.29
N LEU A 392 9.97 -26.22 -3.15
CA LEU A 392 10.97 -26.35 -2.09
C LEU A 392 10.70 -25.42 -0.91
N ALA A 393 10.15 -24.24 -1.16
CA ALA A 393 9.77 -23.25 -0.14
C ALA A 393 8.65 -22.33 -0.64
N VAL A 394 7.84 -21.81 0.28
CA VAL A 394 6.86 -20.75 0.02
C VAL A 394 6.98 -19.69 1.11
N ILE A 395 7.20 -18.44 0.72
CA ILE A 395 7.06 -17.28 1.61
C ILE A 395 5.66 -16.69 1.41
N ARG A 396 5.00 -16.28 2.50
CA ARG A 396 3.61 -15.86 2.54
C ARG A 396 3.46 -14.48 3.22
N SER A 397 2.84 -13.54 2.52
CA SER A 397 2.52 -12.19 3.02
C SER A 397 1.00 -11.97 2.99
N PRO A 398 0.31 -11.96 4.15
CA PRO A 398 -1.13 -11.66 4.19
C PRO A 398 -1.45 -10.25 3.70
N LEU A 399 -2.60 -10.07 3.07
CA LEU A 399 -3.04 -8.79 2.53
C LEU A 399 -3.15 -7.72 3.62
N GLU A 400 -3.58 -8.08 4.85
CA GLU A 400 -3.59 -7.17 6.00
C GLU A 400 -2.24 -6.46 6.23
N VAL A 401 -1.15 -7.22 6.21
CA VAL A 401 0.22 -6.70 6.39
C VAL A 401 0.59 -5.75 5.25
N VAL A 402 0.24 -6.12 4.01
CA VAL A 402 0.46 -5.30 2.81
C VAL A 402 -0.35 -4.01 2.84
N LEU A 403 -1.63 -4.06 3.21
CA LEU A 403 -2.51 -2.89 3.34
C LEU A 403 -2.05 -1.96 4.46
N ARG A 404 -1.74 -2.49 5.65
CA ARG A 404 -1.29 -1.66 6.78
C ARG A 404 0.07 -1.01 6.49
N ARG A 405 1.02 -1.72 5.90
CA ARG A 405 2.32 -1.17 5.47
C ARG A 405 2.18 -0.14 4.34
N CYS A 406 1.27 -0.36 3.39
CA CYS A 406 0.87 0.60 2.36
C CYS A 406 0.32 1.90 2.97
N ASN A 407 -0.64 1.80 3.88
CA ASN A 407 -1.42 2.94 4.36
C ASN A 407 -0.75 3.69 5.54
N VAL A 408 -0.23 2.99 6.55
CA VAL A 408 0.45 3.57 7.73
C VAL A 408 1.74 4.29 7.33
N ASN A 409 2.63 3.60 6.62
CA ASN A 409 3.92 4.16 6.17
C ASN A 409 3.82 4.91 4.83
N SER A 410 2.67 4.89 4.16
CA SER A 410 2.44 5.55 2.86
C SER A 410 3.32 5.03 1.71
N HIS A 411 3.77 3.77 1.77
CA HIS A 411 4.76 3.22 0.85
C HIS A 411 4.25 3.14 -0.59
N ASN A 412 5.00 3.68 -1.56
CA ASN A 412 4.54 3.77 -2.95
C ASN A 412 4.50 2.42 -3.66
N LEU A 413 5.62 1.68 -3.66
CA LEU A 413 5.71 0.33 -4.24
C LEU A 413 4.55 -0.59 -3.84
N TYR A 414 4.14 -0.59 -2.57
CA TYR A 414 3.02 -1.39 -2.09
C TYR A 414 1.70 -1.04 -2.79
N ALA A 415 1.42 0.24 -3.01
CA ALA A 415 0.18 0.66 -3.66
C ALA A 415 0.19 0.36 -5.16
N ASP A 416 1.30 0.57 -5.85
CA ASP A 416 1.41 0.26 -7.28
C ASP A 416 1.47 -1.25 -7.55
N ALA A 417 2.08 -2.04 -6.66
CA ALA A 417 2.00 -3.50 -6.69
C ALA A 417 0.57 -4.00 -6.43
N LEU A 418 -0.15 -3.43 -5.46
CA LEU A 418 -1.59 -3.72 -5.27
C LEU A 418 -2.41 -3.37 -6.51
N LEU A 419 -2.10 -2.25 -7.19
CA LEU A 419 -2.78 -1.85 -8.42
C LEU A 419 -2.54 -2.84 -9.57
N LYS A 420 -1.28 -3.20 -9.84
CA LYS A 420 -0.97 -4.21 -10.86
C LYS A 420 -1.56 -5.58 -10.48
N ARG A 421 -1.58 -5.94 -9.18
CA ARG A 421 -2.16 -7.20 -8.70
C ARG A 421 -3.68 -7.28 -8.86
N LEU A 422 -4.38 -6.17 -8.70
CA LEU A 422 -5.81 -6.03 -9.04
C LEU A 422 -6.07 -6.34 -10.51
N GLY A 423 -5.28 -5.73 -11.39
CA GLY A 423 -5.33 -5.97 -12.82
C GLY A 423 -5.20 -7.45 -13.15
N HIS A 424 -4.08 -8.07 -12.74
CA HIS A 424 -3.82 -9.50 -12.94
C HIS A 424 -4.93 -10.41 -12.38
N GLN A 425 -5.51 -10.08 -11.21
CA GLN A 425 -6.56 -10.92 -10.59
C GLN A 425 -7.80 -11.04 -11.48
N VAL A 426 -8.19 -9.95 -12.15
CA VAL A 426 -9.46 -9.87 -12.88
C VAL A 426 -9.29 -10.20 -14.37
N THR A 427 -8.15 -9.86 -14.98
CA THR A 427 -7.91 -10.12 -16.40
C THR A 427 -7.21 -11.44 -16.69
N GLY A 428 -6.47 -12.01 -15.74
CA GLY A 428 -5.56 -13.14 -15.95
C GLY A 428 -4.32 -12.82 -16.81
N THR A 429 -4.22 -11.61 -17.36
CA THR A 429 -3.04 -11.09 -18.08
C THR A 429 -1.98 -10.61 -17.10
N PRO A 430 -0.75 -10.31 -17.53
CA PRO A 430 0.17 -9.52 -16.73
C PRO A 430 -0.51 -8.23 -16.23
N GLY A 431 -0.33 -7.93 -14.94
CA GLY A 431 -0.84 -6.73 -14.29
C GLY A 431 -0.10 -5.47 -14.71
N SER A 432 -0.84 -4.43 -15.05
CA SER A 432 -0.34 -3.12 -15.50
C SER A 432 -1.01 -1.97 -14.77
N TRP A 433 -0.50 -0.74 -14.96
CA TRP A 433 -1.19 0.45 -14.46
C TRP A 433 -2.56 0.63 -15.11
N ASP A 434 -2.67 0.43 -16.43
CA ASP A 434 -3.93 0.59 -17.16
C ASP A 434 -5.02 -0.41 -16.72
N ASN A 435 -4.69 -1.71 -16.65
CA ASN A 435 -5.69 -2.71 -16.28
C ASN A 435 -6.03 -2.63 -14.79
N GLY A 436 -5.05 -2.39 -13.90
CA GLY A 436 -5.29 -2.11 -12.49
C GLY A 436 -6.17 -0.86 -12.27
N ALA A 437 -5.89 0.22 -12.99
CA ALA A 437 -6.67 1.46 -12.94
C ALA A 437 -8.11 1.26 -13.46
N ALA A 438 -8.30 0.41 -14.47
CA ALA A 438 -9.64 0.00 -14.90
C ALA A 438 -10.39 -0.76 -13.79
N ILE A 439 -9.73 -1.66 -13.05
CA ILE A 439 -10.35 -2.36 -11.92
C ILE A 439 -10.71 -1.40 -10.78
N VAL A 440 -9.84 -0.43 -10.42
CA VAL A 440 -10.20 0.59 -9.40
C VAL A 440 -11.41 1.43 -9.83
N ARG A 441 -11.49 1.82 -11.11
CA ARG A 441 -12.68 2.51 -11.65
C ARG A 441 -13.93 1.63 -11.63
N MET A 442 -13.81 0.33 -11.93
CA MET A 442 -14.91 -0.64 -11.85
C MET A 442 -15.44 -0.79 -10.42
N VAL A 443 -14.56 -0.96 -9.42
CA VAL A 443 -15.00 -1.07 -8.01
C VAL A 443 -15.63 0.23 -7.51
N MET A 444 -15.13 1.39 -7.96
CA MET A 444 -15.78 2.69 -7.70
C MET A 444 -17.21 2.75 -8.28
N GLN A 445 -17.40 2.28 -9.52
CA GLN A 445 -18.73 2.20 -10.16
C GLN A 445 -19.65 1.21 -9.44
N GLN A 446 -19.13 0.08 -8.95
CA GLN A 446 -19.91 -0.92 -8.20
C GLN A 446 -20.33 -0.43 -6.81
N ARG A 447 -19.43 0.24 -6.07
CA ARG A 447 -19.70 0.73 -4.71
C ARG A 447 -20.53 2.02 -4.67
N LEU A 448 -20.31 2.96 -5.59
CA LEU A 448 -20.92 4.31 -5.55
C LEU A 448 -21.79 4.66 -6.78
N GLY A 449 -21.81 3.81 -7.82
CA GLY A 449 -22.51 4.07 -9.07
C GLY A 449 -21.70 4.91 -10.08
N PRO A 450 -22.18 4.99 -11.34
CA PRO A 450 -21.42 5.57 -12.45
C PRO A 450 -21.18 7.09 -12.36
N ARG A 451 -22.03 7.81 -11.62
CA ARG A 451 -21.88 9.27 -11.44
C ARG A 451 -20.60 9.61 -10.67
N ASP A 452 -20.34 8.92 -9.55
CA ASP A 452 -19.18 9.20 -8.70
C ASP A 452 -17.87 8.77 -9.36
N ALA A 453 -17.88 7.70 -10.15
CA ALA A 453 -16.71 7.28 -10.93
C ALA A 453 -16.38 8.20 -12.12
N SER A 454 -17.30 9.05 -12.58
CA SER A 454 -17.10 9.85 -13.80
C SER A 454 -15.97 10.88 -13.73
N ALA A 455 -15.64 11.36 -12.51
CA ALA A 455 -14.55 12.30 -12.25
C ALA A 455 -13.26 11.62 -11.75
N LEU A 456 -13.23 10.28 -11.70
CA LEU A 456 -12.09 9.50 -11.21
C LEU A 456 -11.07 9.25 -12.32
N ILE A 457 -9.90 9.87 -12.20
CA ILE A 457 -8.71 9.49 -12.98
C ILE A 457 -7.75 8.76 -12.04
N VAL A 458 -7.47 7.49 -12.37
CA VAL A 458 -6.41 6.69 -11.77
C VAL A 458 -5.36 6.51 -12.86
N ALA A 459 -4.16 7.03 -12.61
CA ALA A 459 -2.96 6.82 -13.43
C ALA A 459 -1.99 5.90 -12.67
N ASP A 460 -1.77 6.14 -11.37
CA ASP A 460 -0.99 5.25 -10.52
C ASP A 460 -1.72 4.90 -9.20
N GLY A 461 -1.22 3.89 -8.49
CA GLY A 461 -1.83 3.43 -7.23
C GLY A 461 -1.31 4.23 -6.03
N SER A 462 -0.06 4.69 -6.08
CA SER A 462 0.57 5.40 -4.97
C SER A 462 0.17 6.86 -4.84
N GLY A 463 -0.37 7.49 -5.88
CA GLY A 463 -0.65 8.92 -5.93
C GLY A 463 0.61 9.77 -6.14
N MET A 464 1.62 9.25 -6.83
CA MET A 464 2.81 10.02 -7.24
C MET A 464 2.53 10.79 -8.55
N SER A 465 1.77 10.19 -9.48
CA SER A 465 1.30 10.83 -10.71
C SER A 465 0.45 12.07 -10.42
N ARG A 466 0.73 13.12 -11.19
CA ARG A 466 -0.04 14.37 -11.23
C ARG A 466 -1.27 14.30 -12.15
N GLU A 467 -1.50 13.20 -12.86
CA GLU A 467 -2.70 13.00 -13.70
C GLU A 467 -3.89 12.48 -12.89
N ASN A 468 -3.63 11.78 -11.77
CA ASN A 468 -4.65 11.33 -10.83
C ASN A 468 -5.66 12.45 -10.48
N ARG A 469 -6.96 12.15 -10.53
CA ARG A 469 -8.04 13.05 -10.12
C ARG A 469 -9.05 12.33 -9.24
N VAL A 470 -9.38 12.96 -8.12
CA VAL A 470 -10.39 12.52 -7.15
C VAL A 470 -11.13 13.76 -6.65
N THR A 471 -12.44 13.66 -6.43
CA THR A 471 -13.22 14.75 -5.79
C THR A 471 -13.36 14.50 -4.29
N PRO A 472 -13.44 15.53 -3.42
CA PRO A 472 -13.62 15.34 -1.98
C PRO A 472 -14.86 14.53 -1.62
N GLY A 473 -15.96 14.71 -2.38
CA GLY A 473 -17.23 14.01 -2.23
C GLY A 473 -17.13 12.53 -2.61
N MET A 474 -16.49 12.20 -3.73
CA MET A 474 -16.21 10.82 -4.12
C MET A 474 -15.35 10.10 -3.07
N MET A 475 -14.27 10.75 -2.59
CA MET A 475 -13.41 10.20 -1.54
C MET A 475 -14.17 9.99 -0.21
N ALA A 476 -15.02 10.93 0.20
CA ALA A 476 -15.83 10.76 1.40
C ALA A 476 -16.88 9.64 1.23
N ARG A 477 -17.60 9.58 0.11
CA ARG A 477 -18.59 8.53 -0.17
C ARG A 477 -17.92 7.14 -0.26
N TRP A 478 -16.72 7.05 -0.83
CA TRP A 478 -15.90 5.84 -0.83
C TRP A 478 -15.60 5.34 0.60
N LEU A 479 -15.14 6.21 1.49
CA LEU A 479 -14.90 5.86 2.90
C LEU A 479 -16.20 5.46 3.63
N VAL A 480 -17.32 6.15 3.38
CA VAL A 480 -18.64 5.76 3.92
C VAL A 480 -19.06 4.37 3.42
N SER A 481 -18.68 3.97 2.20
CA SER A 481 -18.99 2.63 1.69
C SER A 481 -18.28 1.50 2.47
N PHE A 482 -17.09 1.75 3.04
CA PHE A 482 -16.43 0.78 3.93
C PHE A 482 -17.02 0.79 5.35
N HIS A 483 -17.49 1.92 5.86
CA HIS A 483 -18.23 1.91 7.14
C HIS A 483 -19.51 1.05 7.08
N LYS A 484 -20.14 0.96 5.90
CA LYS A 484 -21.35 0.16 5.66
C LYS A 484 -21.07 -1.29 5.20
N ASP A 485 -19.79 -1.67 5.11
CA ASP A 485 -19.35 -2.98 4.66
C ASP A 485 -19.01 -3.86 5.86
N ALA A 486 -19.90 -4.78 6.21
CA ALA A 486 -19.76 -5.62 7.40
C ALA A 486 -18.69 -6.74 7.25
N GLU A 487 -18.25 -7.04 6.02
CA GLU A 487 -17.31 -8.13 5.75
C GLU A 487 -15.85 -7.63 5.74
N ILE A 488 -15.58 -6.49 5.11
CA ILE A 488 -14.22 -5.95 4.95
C ILE A 488 -14.02 -4.52 5.44
N GLY A 489 -15.08 -3.86 5.93
CA GLY A 489 -15.04 -2.47 6.38
C GLY A 489 -14.03 -2.19 7.48
N GLU A 490 -14.05 -3.00 8.55
CA GLU A 490 -13.15 -2.80 9.69
C GLU A 490 -11.69 -3.11 9.32
N ALA A 491 -11.43 -4.13 8.50
CA ALA A 491 -10.09 -4.44 7.99
C ALA A 491 -9.52 -3.28 7.15
N PHE A 492 -10.34 -2.61 6.35
CA PHE A 492 -9.95 -1.37 5.65
C PHE A 492 -9.63 -0.24 6.64
N ILE A 493 -10.50 0.00 7.63
CA ILE A 493 -10.36 1.10 8.61
C ILE A 493 -9.11 0.92 9.48
N GLN A 494 -8.87 -0.29 10.00
CA GLN A 494 -7.70 -0.61 10.83
C GLN A 494 -6.37 -0.58 10.06
N SER A 495 -6.40 -0.68 8.72
CA SER A 495 -5.20 -0.46 7.90
C SER A 495 -4.71 1.00 7.91
N LEU A 496 -5.56 1.95 8.30
CA LEU A 496 -5.24 3.39 8.31
C LEU A 496 -4.55 3.80 9.62
N PRO A 497 -3.52 4.68 9.56
CA PRO A 497 -2.75 5.05 10.73
C PRO A 497 -3.54 5.91 11.72
N LEU A 498 -3.42 5.54 12.98
CA LEU A 498 -3.95 6.26 14.14
C LEU A 498 -3.22 7.59 14.40
N ALA A 499 -4.00 8.65 14.65
CA ALA A 499 -3.54 9.97 15.09
C ALA A 499 -2.67 9.91 16.34
N GLN A 500 -1.68 10.80 16.42
CA GLN A 500 -0.68 10.88 17.50
C GLN A 500 0.21 9.64 17.72
N ALA A 501 -0.13 8.46 17.19
CA ALA A 501 0.59 7.21 17.38
C ALA A 501 1.38 6.73 16.14
N GLU A 502 0.74 6.60 14.98
CA GLU A 502 1.25 5.73 13.90
C GLU A 502 1.77 6.47 12.66
N GLY A 503 2.86 5.96 12.08
CA GLY A 503 3.35 6.30 10.74
C GLY A 503 3.33 7.79 10.41
N SER A 504 2.58 8.15 9.35
CA SER A 504 2.39 9.54 8.90
C SER A 504 1.49 10.42 9.80
N MET A 505 0.71 9.81 10.69
CA MET A 505 -0.22 10.48 11.61
C MET A 505 0.35 10.69 13.02
N ARG A 506 1.46 10.05 13.38
CA ARG A 506 2.20 10.16 14.67
C ARG A 506 2.51 11.58 15.14
N ARG A 507 2.56 12.57 14.23
CA ARG A 507 2.78 14.01 14.55
C ARG A 507 1.63 14.92 14.10
N ARG A 508 0.48 14.35 13.70
CA ARG A 508 -0.75 15.06 13.34
C ARG A 508 -1.68 15.12 14.56
N LEU A 509 -2.50 16.16 14.65
CA LEU A 509 -3.43 16.40 15.77
C LEU A 509 -2.78 16.42 17.17
N HIS A 510 -1.45 16.58 17.25
CA HIS A 510 -0.72 16.52 18.52
C HIS A 510 -1.00 17.77 19.39
N GLY A 511 -1.02 17.60 20.71
CA GLY A 511 -1.42 18.65 21.66
C GLY A 511 -2.93 18.90 21.72
N ARG A 512 -3.75 18.03 21.12
CA ARG A 512 -5.23 18.07 21.21
C ARG A 512 -5.73 16.92 22.08
N ALA A 513 -6.79 17.16 22.84
CA ALA A 513 -7.42 16.16 23.69
C ALA A 513 -8.27 15.20 22.83
N LEU A 514 -7.61 14.15 22.32
CA LEU A 514 -8.18 13.02 21.59
C LEU A 514 -9.08 12.13 22.49
N ASP A 515 -10.38 12.39 22.66
CA ASP A 515 -11.29 11.43 23.34
C ASP A 515 -11.97 10.44 22.38
N LEU A 516 -11.96 10.73 21.07
CA LEU A 516 -12.38 9.80 20.00
C LEU A 516 -11.18 9.34 19.15
N GLU A 517 -11.28 8.15 18.55
CA GLU A 517 -10.23 7.61 17.68
C GLU A 517 -10.23 8.35 16.33
N VAL A 518 -9.06 8.79 15.85
CA VAL A 518 -8.93 9.39 14.50
C VAL A 518 -7.94 8.60 13.66
N ARG A 519 -8.41 7.99 12.56
CA ARG A 519 -7.60 7.24 11.59
C ARG A 519 -7.69 7.87 10.22
N ALA A 520 -6.56 8.29 9.65
CA ALA A 520 -6.57 9.02 8.38
C ALA A 520 -5.33 8.80 7.53
N LYS A 521 -5.53 8.73 6.22
CA LYS A 521 -4.44 8.75 5.24
C LYS A 521 -4.03 10.19 4.96
N THR A 522 -2.74 10.48 5.08
CA THR A 522 -2.12 11.72 4.59
C THR A 522 -1.64 11.56 3.15
N GLY A 523 -1.64 12.66 2.39
CA GLY A 523 -0.91 12.79 1.13
C GLY A 523 -0.12 14.10 1.05
N TYR A 524 1.01 14.05 0.34
CA TYR A 524 1.87 15.20 0.05
C TYR A 524 2.69 14.95 -1.22
N ILE A 525 2.64 15.89 -2.15
CA ILE A 525 3.65 16.13 -3.19
C ILE A 525 3.85 17.66 -3.30
N ARG A 526 4.78 18.15 -4.14
CA ARG A 526 5.00 19.60 -4.33
C ARG A 526 3.67 20.34 -4.61
N GLN A 527 3.37 21.38 -3.85
CA GLN A 527 2.13 22.20 -3.91
C GLN A 527 0.82 21.46 -3.56
N VAL A 528 0.85 20.20 -3.12
CA VAL A 528 -0.34 19.40 -2.77
C VAL A 528 -0.23 18.89 -1.34
N SER A 529 -1.32 18.96 -0.57
CA SER A 529 -1.43 18.22 0.68
C SER A 529 -2.87 17.81 0.94
N THR A 530 -3.05 16.58 1.40
CA THR A 530 -4.37 15.95 1.55
C THR A 530 -4.45 15.17 2.87
N LEU A 531 -5.65 15.06 3.42
CA LEU A 531 -5.97 14.24 4.60
C LEU A 531 -7.41 13.74 4.47
N SER A 532 -7.63 12.42 4.54
CA SER A 532 -8.97 11.82 4.49
C SER A 532 -9.02 10.59 5.39
N GLY A 533 -10.14 10.36 6.06
CA GLY A 533 -10.27 9.29 7.06
C GLY A 533 -11.55 9.34 7.88
N TYR A 534 -11.46 8.78 9.09
CA TYR A 534 -12.56 8.61 10.03
C TYR A 534 -12.22 9.24 11.39
N VAL A 535 -13.22 9.82 12.03
CA VAL A 535 -13.31 9.88 13.50
C VAL A 535 -14.26 8.77 13.92
N THR A 536 -13.89 7.96 14.92
CA THR A 536 -14.69 6.85 15.47
C THR A 536 -14.85 7.04 16.98
N ASP A 537 -16.08 6.95 17.49
CA ASP A 537 -16.28 6.67 18.92
C ASP A 537 -16.02 5.17 19.18
N PRO A 538 -15.00 4.80 19.97
CA PRO A 538 -14.70 3.39 20.24
C PRO A 538 -15.77 2.66 21.06
N ASN A 539 -16.71 3.39 21.68
CA ASN A 539 -17.75 2.81 22.53
C ASN A 539 -19.01 2.42 21.74
N THR A 540 -19.49 3.31 20.83
CA THR A 540 -20.69 3.06 20.01
C THR A 540 -20.39 2.62 18.58
N GLY A 541 -19.16 2.81 18.09
CA GLY A 541 -18.81 2.57 16.67
C GLY A 541 -19.39 3.60 15.69
N ARG A 542 -20.05 4.68 16.16
CA ARG A 542 -20.43 5.81 15.30
C ARG A 542 -19.18 6.45 14.70
N ARG A 543 -19.29 6.87 13.45
CA ARG A 543 -18.17 7.42 12.66
C ARG A 543 -18.56 8.66 11.89
N VAL A 544 -17.68 9.67 11.91
CA VAL A 544 -17.70 10.78 10.95
C VAL A 544 -16.58 10.58 9.96
N VAL A 545 -16.93 10.48 8.68
CA VAL A 545 -15.97 10.48 7.58
C VAL A 545 -15.62 11.92 7.22
N PHE A 546 -14.33 12.15 6.96
CA PHE A 546 -13.84 13.43 6.48
C PHE A 546 -12.88 13.27 5.29
N SER A 547 -12.91 14.25 4.39
CA SER A 547 -11.95 14.36 3.29
C SER A 547 -11.58 15.83 3.07
N VAL A 548 -10.29 16.14 3.11
CA VAL A 548 -9.72 17.48 2.94
C VAL A 548 -8.61 17.40 1.89
N LEU A 549 -8.88 17.94 0.71
CA LEU A 549 -7.93 17.99 -0.40
C LEU A 549 -7.48 19.45 -0.60
N VAL A 550 -6.16 19.70 -0.63
CA VAL A 550 -5.60 21.03 -0.90
C VAL A 550 -4.56 20.93 -2.02
N ASN A 551 -4.69 21.76 -3.03
CA ASN A 551 -3.85 21.82 -4.23
C ASN A 551 -3.34 23.25 -4.45
N ASP A 552 -2.40 23.39 -5.38
CA ASP A 552 -1.89 24.68 -5.87
C ASP A 552 -1.31 25.59 -4.75
N ILE A 553 -0.87 24.99 -3.64
CA ILE A 553 -0.39 25.66 -2.43
C ILE A 553 0.82 26.55 -2.78
N PRO A 554 0.73 27.88 -2.68
CA PRO A 554 1.83 28.76 -3.09
C PRO A 554 3.10 28.53 -2.26
N ALA A 555 4.27 28.56 -2.91
CA ALA A 555 5.55 28.29 -2.23
C ALA A 555 5.78 29.19 -1.00
N ARG A 556 5.36 30.46 -1.06
CA ARG A 556 5.43 31.44 0.04
C ARG A 556 4.49 31.16 1.22
N VAL A 557 3.45 30.35 1.03
CA VAL A 557 2.51 29.92 2.09
C VAL A 557 3.08 28.69 2.80
N GLY A 558 3.59 27.74 2.01
CA GLY A 558 4.14 26.47 2.50
C GLY A 558 3.05 25.49 2.96
N THR A 559 3.33 24.19 2.85
CA THR A 559 2.34 23.14 3.12
C THR A 559 2.03 22.93 4.60
N HIS A 560 2.73 23.60 5.53
CA HIS A 560 2.44 23.55 6.96
C HIS A 560 1.05 24.14 7.28
N ARG A 561 0.68 25.29 6.71
CA ARG A 561 -0.65 25.91 6.88
C ARG A 561 -1.78 25.03 6.37
N ALA A 562 -1.58 24.36 5.23
CA ALA A 562 -2.54 23.40 4.70
C ALA A 562 -2.72 22.17 5.62
N ARG A 563 -1.65 21.72 6.31
CA ARG A 563 -1.74 20.63 7.30
C ARG A 563 -2.44 21.08 8.59
N SER A 564 -2.19 22.30 9.07
CA SER A 564 -2.90 22.86 10.22
C SER A 564 -4.40 23.03 9.92
N PHE A 565 -4.76 23.48 8.71
CA PHE A 565 -6.13 23.53 8.23
C PHE A 565 -6.80 22.14 8.18
N GLN A 566 -6.11 21.13 7.62
CA GLN A 566 -6.59 19.73 7.65
C GLN A 566 -6.83 19.22 9.07
N ASP A 567 -5.92 19.51 10.01
CA ASP A 567 -6.05 19.08 11.42
C ASP A 567 -7.22 19.79 12.12
N ASP A 568 -7.47 21.08 11.84
CA ASP A 568 -8.65 21.78 12.37
C ASP A 568 -9.96 21.28 11.77
N VAL A 569 -9.99 20.84 10.51
CA VAL A 569 -11.19 20.24 9.90
C VAL A 569 -11.43 18.81 10.42
N ALA A 570 -10.37 18.04 10.70
CA ALA A 570 -10.50 16.76 11.38
C ALA A 570 -10.98 16.94 12.84
N GLN A 571 -10.53 17.99 13.53
CA GLN A 571 -11.07 18.37 14.85
C GLN A 571 -12.54 18.80 14.77
N LEU A 572 -12.94 19.55 13.74
CA LEU A 572 -14.34 19.95 13.54
C LEU A 572 -15.29 18.75 13.34
N ALA A 573 -14.79 17.66 12.75
CA ALA A 573 -15.50 16.38 12.65
C ALA A 573 -15.54 15.64 14.01
N HIS A 574 -14.44 15.69 14.75
CA HIS A 574 -14.29 15.10 16.08
C HIS A 574 -15.25 15.72 17.09
N ASP A 575 -15.20 17.05 17.23
CA ASP A 575 -15.98 17.79 18.23
C ASP A 575 -17.48 17.61 17.99
N TRP A 576 -17.93 17.58 16.73
CA TRP A 576 -19.33 17.30 16.41
C TRP A 576 -19.75 15.88 16.81
N LEU A 577 -18.90 14.87 16.61
CA LEU A 577 -19.20 13.50 17.02
C LEU A 577 -19.24 13.38 18.55
N ALA A 578 -18.31 14.03 19.25
CA ALA A 578 -18.30 14.09 20.72
C ALA A 578 -19.57 14.77 21.26
N GLU A 579 -20.01 15.89 20.65
CA GLU A 579 -21.32 16.52 20.94
C GLU A 579 -22.47 15.51 20.78
N GLN A 580 -22.50 14.70 19.70
CA GLN A 580 -23.60 13.75 19.47
C GLN A 580 -23.58 12.57 20.44
N VAL A 581 -22.40 12.04 20.78
CA VAL A 581 -22.26 10.95 21.77
C VAL A 581 -22.72 11.43 23.15
N GLN A 582 -22.31 12.63 23.56
CA GLN A 582 -22.73 13.23 24.84
C GLN A 582 -24.24 13.46 24.91
N ARG A 583 -24.87 14.00 23.84
CA ARG A 583 -26.34 14.13 23.77
C ARG A 583 -27.04 12.78 23.87
N THR A 584 -26.54 11.76 23.18
CA THR A 584 -27.11 10.39 23.22
C THR A 584 -27.00 9.78 24.63
N ALA A 585 -25.90 10.02 25.34
CA ALA A 585 -25.68 9.53 26.70
C ALA A 585 -26.50 10.26 27.78
N LEU A 586 -26.93 11.51 27.53
CA LEU A 586 -27.73 12.33 28.45
C LEU A 586 -29.25 12.18 28.26
N GLY A 587 -29.68 11.48 27.20
CA GLY A 587 -31.08 11.38 26.78
C GLY A 587 -31.44 12.42 25.71
N GLY A 588 -32.24 11.99 24.73
CA GLY A 588 -32.81 12.83 23.68
C GLY A 588 -34.22 13.31 24.00
#